data_AF-A0A1M7TPE3-F1
#
_entry.id   AF-A0A1M7TPE3-F1
#
_cell.length_a   1.000
_cell.length_b   1.000
_cell.length_c   1.000
_cell.angle_alpha   90.00
_cell.angle_beta   90.00
_cell.angle_gamma   90.00
#
_symmetry.space_group_name_H-M   'P 1'
#
loop_
_entity.id
_entity.type
_entity.pdbx_description
1 polymer ?
#
loop_
_entity_poly.entity_id
_entity_poly.type
_entity_poly.pdbx_seq_one_letter_code
_entity_poly.pdbx_strand_id
1 'polypeptide(L)'
;MTSSSATSKRLNTLRAPARWWVRSLQAAAVASLLILPAGSTASHAVPAAAPASGAHVYLLRGVLNVFSLGLDGIAAKLEAQGIPVTITNYLGWAAVADEAAADYRSGRVKTIILVGHSSGATVLPDMVARLSQQGAPVKLAIGLDSVFRTSLSGRVGRYVNYYIGNGNGEPVAPTKGLHGTLENVNVSNIPGVGHLTIEKSEIMQRRVIADIDAVVFGSRPRQASAAPAVTQ
;
A
#
# COMPACT_ATOMS: atom_id res chain seq x y z
N MET A 1 -13.69 -90.13 30.23
CA MET A 1 -12.28 -90.57 30.20
C MET A 1 -11.41 -89.34 30.28
N THR A 2 -10.65 -89.24 31.36
CA THR A 2 -9.75 -88.15 31.74
C THR A 2 -8.35 -88.34 31.15
N SER A 3 -7.52 -87.29 31.27
CA SER A 3 -6.03 -87.25 31.26
C SER A 3 -5.45 -86.42 30.09
N SER A 4 -4.92 -85.21 30.34
CA SER A 4 -3.57 -84.85 30.86
C SER A 4 -2.53 -84.85 29.73
N SER A 5 -2.16 -83.67 29.22
CA SER A 5 -1.00 -82.82 29.58
C SER A 5 0.31 -83.24 28.90
N ALA A 6 1.00 -82.28 28.29
CA ALA A 6 2.45 -82.07 28.43
C ALA A 6 2.95 -80.91 27.55
N THR A 7 3.58 -79.97 28.25
CA THR A 7 4.38 -78.83 27.79
C THR A 7 5.78 -79.27 27.36
N SER A 8 6.41 -78.67 26.34
CA SER A 8 7.84 -78.28 26.38
C SER A 8 8.35 -77.44 25.18
N LYS A 9 9.15 -76.41 25.55
CA LYS A 9 10.42 -75.87 24.96
C LYS A 9 10.43 -75.29 23.51
N ARG A 10 10.61 -73.96 23.36
CA ARG A 10 11.87 -73.14 23.16
C ARG A 10 12.33 -73.13 21.67
N LEU A 11 12.81 -72.06 21.02
CA LEU A 11 13.58 -70.83 21.35
C LEU A 11 13.58 -69.83 20.15
N ASN A 12 13.78 -68.53 20.47
CA ASN A 12 14.47 -67.45 19.72
C ASN A 12 13.99 -67.05 18.30
N THR A 13 13.86 -65.75 17.94
CA THR A 13 14.89 -64.69 18.02
C THR A 13 14.33 -63.26 18.11
N LEU A 14 14.82 -62.54 19.12
CA LEU A 14 15.26 -61.12 19.21
C LEU A 14 14.88 -60.11 18.10
N ARG A 15 14.21 -59.02 18.51
CA ARG A 15 14.73 -57.64 18.42
C ARG A 15 13.96 -56.70 19.38
N ALA A 16 14.72 -55.86 20.09
CA ALA A 16 14.33 -55.13 21.30
C ALA A 16 13.67 -53.76 21.07
N PRO A 17 12.88 -53.24 22.04
CA PRO A 17 12.51 -51.83 22.18
C PRO A 17 13.24 -51.15 23.38
N ALA A 18 12.88 -49.88 23.66
CA ALA A 18 13.18 -49.03 24.84
C ALA A 18 14.15 -47.86 24.52
N ARG A 19 13.88 -46.55 24.71
CA ARG A 19 13.06 -45.80 25.68
C ARG A 19 13.31 -46.21 27.14
N TRP A 20 14.24 -45.53 27.84
CA TRP A 20 13.99 -44.74 29.08
C TRP A 20 15.24 -44.46 29.95
N TRP A 21 15.35 -43.18 30.36
CA TRP A 21 15.81 -42.65 31.68
C TRP A 21 17.34 -42.74 32.00
N VAL A 22 17.99 -41.92 32.83
CA VAL A 22 17.62 -41.23 34.09
C VAL A 22 18.51 -39.97 34.27
N ARG A 23 18.02 -39.00 35.05
CA ARG A 23 18.69 -37.78 35.54
C ARG A 23 19.83 -38.06 36.54
N SER A 24 20.77 -37.13 36.69
CA SER A 24 21.54 -36.93 37.95
C SER A 24 21.97 -35.47 38.10
N LEU A 25 21.65 -34.87 39.24
CA LEU A 25 22.17 -33.59 39.74
C LEU A 25 23.58 -33.81 40.31
N GLN A 26 24.53 -32.90 40.06
CA GLN A 26 25.50 -32.47 41.08
C GLN A 26 25.89 -30.99 40.87
N ALA A 27 25.81 -30.23 41.95
CA ALA A 27 26.25 -28.86 42.06
C ALA A 27 27.74 -28.81 42.43
N ALA A 28 28.49 -27.87 41.83
CA ALA A 28 29.71 -27.33 42.39
C ALA A 28 29.86 -25.88 41.90
N ALA A 29 29.78 -24.95 42.84
CA ALA A 29 30.04 -23.53 42.62
C ALA A 29 31.54 -23.26 42.68
N VAL A 30 32.09 -22.52 41.71
CA VAL A 30 33.28 -21.69 41.90
C VAL A 30 32.99 -20.34 41.25
N ALA A 31 32.87 -19.33 42.10
CA ALA A 31 32.79 -17.94 41.71
C ALA A 31 34.12 -17.51 41.05
N SER A 32 34.03 -16.84 39.92
CA SER A 32 35.08 -15.95 39.44
C SER A 32 34.41 -14.72 38.82
N LEU A 33 34.59 -13.64 39.56
CA LEU A 33 34.23 -12.26 39.29
C LEU A 33 34.85 -11.80 37.95
N LEU A 34 34.01 -11.41 37.00
CA LEU A 34 34.39 -10.56 35.89
C LEU A 34 33.39 -9.40 35.84
N ILE A 35 33.89 -8.25 36.27
CA ILE A 35 33.25 -6.95 36.18
C ILE A 35 33.04 -6.65 34.69
N LEU A 36 31.81 -6.77 34.20
CA LEU A 36 31.44 -6.22 32.90
C LEU A 36 30.85 -4.82 33.12
N PRO A 37 31.36 -3.77 32.46
CA PRO A 37 30.65 -2.51 32.43
C PRO A 37 29.30 -2.75 31.74
N ALA A 38 28.22 -2.30 32.39
CA ALA A 38 26.94 -2.12 31.73
C ALA A 38 27.11 -1.03 30.67
N GLY A 39 27.66 -1.43 29.51
CA GLY A 39 27.60 -0.62 28.31
C GLY A 39 26.15 -0.59 27.87
N SER A 40 25.45 0.49 28.24
CA SER A 40 24.22 0.88 27.57
C SER A 40 24.58 1.07 26.10
N THR A 41 24.43 0.02 25.29
CA THR A 41 24.35 0.18 23.85
C THR A 41 23.04 0.92 23.63
N ALA A 42 23.11 2.24 23.58
CA ALA A 42 22.09 3.01 22.90
C ALA A 42 22.00 2.39 21.52
N SER A 43 20.93 1.66 21.25
CA SER A 43 20.53 1.41 19.87
C SER A 43 20.33 2.79 19.27
N HIS A 44 21.35 3.31 18.59
CA HIS A 44 21.15 4.34 17.61
C HIS A 44 20.23 3.71 16.59
N ALA A 45 18.93 3.95 16.77
CA ALA A 45 17.97 3.79 15.70
C ALA A 45 18.54 4.63 14.56
N VAL A 46 19.08 3.95 13.55
CA VAL A 46 19.39 4.57 12.28
C VAL A 46 18.06 5.20 11.87
N PRO A 47 17.97 6.54 11.71
CA PRO A 47 16.74 7.12 11.22
C PRO A 47 16.46 6.41 9.91
N ALA A 48 15.31 5.73 9.83
CA ALA A 48 14.85 5.15 8.58
C ALA A 48 14.94 6.27 7.56
N ALA A 49 15.79 6.10 6.55
CA ALA A 49 15.99 7.11 5.53
C ALA A 49 14.59 7.48 5.03
N ALA A 50 14.22 8.75 5.16
CA ALA A 50 12.90 9.21 4.78
C ALA A 50 12.64 8.74 3.35
N PRO A 51 11.49 8.07 3.06
CA PRO A 51 11.19 7.65 1.70
C PRO A 51 11.29 8.89 0.81
N ALA A 52 12.04 8.75 -0.28
CA ALA A 52 12.71 9.83 -1.01
C ALA A 52 11.81 10.91 -1.65
N SER A 53 10.53 11.01 -1.28
CA SER A 53 9.58 11.97 -1.83
C SER A 53 8.57 12.54 -0.83
N GLY A 54 8.45 12.02 0.40
CA GLY A 54 7.37 12.42 1.32
C GLY A 54 5.96 12.26 0.73
N ALA A 55 5.81 11.50 -0.36
CA ALA A 55 4.53 11.23 -0.98
C ALA A 55 3.85 10.04 -0.31
N HIS A 56 2.52 10.05 -0.29
CA HIS A 56 1.71 8.93 0.18
C HIS A 56 0.53 8.74 -0.76
N VAL A 57 0.28 7.49 -1.16
CA VAL A 57 -0.81 7.13 -2.07
C VAL A 57 -1.93 6.45 -1.29
N TYR A 58 -3.15 6.95 -1.42
CA TYR A 58 -4.34 6.37 -0.82
C TYR A 58 -5.17 5.70 -1.91
N LEU A 59 -5.34 4.38 -1.82
CA LEU A 59 -6.09 3.57 -2.77
C LEU A 59 -7.45 3.20 -2.17
N LEU A 60 -8.54 3.64 -2.82
CA LEU A 60 -9.91 3.47 -2.36
C LEU A 60 -10.62 2.38 -3.18
N ARG A 61 -10.99 1.29 -2.52
CA ARG A 61 -11.75 0.16 -3.09
C ARG A 61 -13.25 0.45 -3.12
N GLY A 62 -13.97 -0.14 -4.08
CA GLY A 62 -15.43 -0.06 -4.19
C GLY A 62 -16.24 -1.02 -3.30
N VAL A 63 -17.57 -1.06 -3.52
CA VAL A 63 -18.58 -1.76 -2.68
C VAL A 63 -18.28 -3.24 -2.44
N LEU A 64 -17.66 -3.91 -3.39
CA LEU A 64 -17.51 -5.35 -3.32
C LEU A 64 -16.18 -5.84 -2.75
N ASN A 65 -15.19 -4.98 -2.43
CA ASN A 65 -13.84 -5.25 -1.84
C ASN A 65 -12.96 -6.40 -2.42
N VAL A 66 -13.56 -7.44 -3.01
CA VAL A 66 -13.03 -8.70 -3.51
C VAL A 66 -12.66 -8.58 -5.00
N PHE A 67 -13.13 -7.52 -5.70
CA PHE A 67 -12.83 -7.31 -7.11
C PHE A 67 -11.70 -6.33 -7.40
N SER A 68 -11.16 -5.58 -6.43
CA SER A 68 -10.10 -4.58 -6.70
C SER A 68 -8.67 -5.15 -6.63
N LEU A 69 -8.45 -6.40 -7.03
CA LEU A 69 -7.14 -7.06 -6.97
C LEU A 69 -6.03 -6.31 -7.72
N GLY A 70 -6.34 -5.56 -8.78
CA GLY A 70 -5.31 -4.74 -9.44
C GLY A 70 -5.05 -3.40 -8.77
N LEU A 71 -5.87 -2.93 -7.82
CA LEU A 71 -5.38 -1.91 -6.86
C LEU A 71 -4.31 -2.51 -5.95
N ASP A 72 -4.39 -3.80 -5.58
CA ASP A 72 -3.30 -4.48 -4.87
C ASP A 72 -2.07 -4.65 -5.76
N GLY A 73 -2.27 -4.96 -7.04
CA GLY A 73 -1.19 -4.99 -8.04
C GLY A 73 -0.52 -3.61 -8.23
N ILE A 74 -1.29 -2.53 -8.22
CA ILE A 74 -0.75 -1.15 -8.25
C ILE A 74 0.00 -0.88 -6.93
N ALA A 75 -0.59 -1.20 -5.78
CA ALA A 75 0.04 -0.99 -4.47
C ALA A 75 1.40 -1.68 -4.38
N ALA A 76 1.46 -2.97 -4.73
CA ALA A 76 2.70 -3.74 -4.68
C ALA A 76 3.80 -3.14 -5.57
N LYS A 77 3.44 -2.61 -6.75
CA LYS A 77 4.39 -1.94 -7.66
C LYS A 77 4.89 -0.62 -7.06
N LEU A 78 4.01 0.19 -6.48
CA LEU A 78 4.35 1.45 -5.82
C LEU A 78 5.22 1.22 -4.57
N GLU A 79 4.87 0.24 -3.75
CA GLU A 79 5.63 -0.14 -2.55
C GLU A 79 7.02 -0.66 -2.92
N ALA A 80 7.14 -1.44 -4.01
CA ALA A 80 8.43 -1.86 -4.56
C ALA A 80 9.30 -0.69 -5.05
N GLN A 81 8.69 0.44 -5.41
CA GLN A 81 9.40 1.71 -5.72
C GLN A 81 9.70 2.55 -4.46
N GLY A 82 9.33 2.08 -3.27
CA GLY A 82 9.49 2.81 -2.01
C GLY A 82 8.46 3.92 -1.79
N ILE A 83 7.33 3.87 -2.50
CA ILE A 83 6.21 4.82 -2.33
C ILE A 83 5.23 4.22 -1.31
N PRO A 84 5.02 4.86 -0.13
CA PRO A 84 4.05 4.41 0.85
C PRO A 84 2.61 4.41 0.31
N VAL A 85 1.87 3.35 0.60
CA VAL A 85 0.48 3.16 0.17
C VAL A 85 -0.42 2.84 1.37
N THR A 86 -1.62 3.43 1.41
CA THR A 86 -2.72 2.99 2.27
C THR A 86 -3.87 2.50 1.40
N ILE A 87 -4.29 1.25 1.60
CA ILE A 87 -5.47 0.69 0.93
C ILE A 87 -6.66 0.75 1.90
N THR A 88 -7.77 1.32 1.47
CA THR A 88 -8.99 1.41 2.27
C THR A 88 -10.22 1.06 1.43
N ASN A 89 -11.28 0.58 2.09
CA ASN A 89 -12.61 0.58 1.50
C ASN A 89 -13.15 2.02 1.42
N TYR A 90 -13.97 2.31 0.40
CA TYR A 90 -14.59 3.64 0.22
C TYR A 90 -15.35 4.12 1.46
N LEU A 91 -15.97 3.25 2.27
CA LEU A 91 -16.68 3.66 3.49
C LEU A 91 -15.76 4.35 4.51
N GLY A 92 -14.46 4.07 4.48
CA GLY A 92 -13.45 4.68 5.35
C GLY A 92 -12.91 6.02 4.86
N TRP A 93 -13.37 6.54 3.71
CA TRP A 93 -12.75 7.68 3.03
C TRP A 93 -12.57 8.92 3.93
N ALA A 94 -13.57 9.23 4.76
CA ALA A 94 -13.57 10.43 5.59
C ALA A 94 -12.52 10.34 6.71
N ALA A 95 -12.40 9.18 7.36
CA ALA A 95 -11.39 8.96 8.40
C ALA A 95 -9.98 8.98 7.81
N VAL A 96 -9.78 8.36 6.65
CA VAL A 96 -8.50 8.38 5.93
C VAL A 96 -8.14 9.80 5.47
N ALA A 97 -9.12 10.62 5.06
CA ALA A 97 -8.88 12.02 4.73
C ALA A 97 -8.39 12.82 5.94
N ASP A 98 -8.97 12.58 7.12
CA ASP A 98 -8.57 13.28 8.36
C ASP A 98 -7.16 12.89 8.79
N GLU A 99 -6.83 11.60 8.70
CA GLU A 99 -5.48 11.09 8.98
C GLU A 99 -4.46 11.65 7.97
N ALA A 100 -4.77 11.60 6.67
CA ALA A 100 -3.91 12.17 5.63
C ALA A 100 -3.67 13.67 5.83
N ALA A 101 -4.69 14.43 6.23
CA ALA A 101 -4.55 15.84 6.54
C ALA A 101 -3.71 16.09 7.80
N ALA A 102 -3.85 15.26 8.84
CA ALA A 102 -3.01 15.32 10.03
C ALA A 102 -1.55 15.02 9.70
N ASP A 103 -1.30 14.00 8.88
CA ASP A 103 0.03 13.65 8.41
C ASP A 103 0.67 14.75 7.57
N TYR A 104 -0.14 15.37 6.71
CA TYR A 104 0.28 16.53 5.94
C TYR A 104 0.68 17.72 6.83
N ARG A 105 -0.15 18.06 7.81
CA ARG A 105 0.13 19.16 8.76
C ARG A 105 1.35 18.87 9.63
N SER A 106 1.59 17.62 9.99
CA SER A 106 2.78 17.20 10.74
C SER A 106 4.07 17.22 9.92
N GLY A 107 3.97 17.29 8.59
CA GLY A 107 5.08 17.19 7.66
C GLY A 107 5.57 15.76 7.39
N ARG A 108 4.93 14.73 7.99
CA ARG A 108 5.18 13.31 7.67
C ARG A 108 4.87 13.02 6.21
N VAL A 109 3.72 13.51 5.74
CA VAL A 109 3.34 13.49 4.33
C VAL A 109 3.47 14.89 3.78
N LYS A 110 4.04 15.02 2.57
CA LYS A 110 4.21 16.29 1.85
C LYS A 110 3.43 16.30 0.54
N THR A 111 3.07 15.13 0.03
CA THR A 111 2.36 14.97 -1.24
C THR A 111 1.28 13.91 -1.08
N ILE A 112 0.01 14.32 -1.14
CA ILE A 112 -1.14 13.41 -1.07
C ILE A 112 -1.56 13.04 -2.50
N ILE A 113 -1.67 11.74 -2.75
CA ILE A 113 -2.13 11.18 -4.03
C ILE A 113 -3.30 10.25 -3.74
N LEU A 114 -4.38 10.37 -4.51
CA LEU A 114 -5.58 9.55 -4.36
C LEU A 114 -5.82 8.71 -5.62
N VAL A 115 -6.18 7.44 -5.46
CA VAL A 115 -6.68 6.61 -6.56
C VAL A 115 -7.91 5.86 -6.07
N GLY A 116 -8.99 5.85 -6.84
CA GLY A 116 -10.24 5.21 -6.46
C GLY A 116 -10.79 4.39 -7.60
N HIS A 117 -11.37 3.23 -7.29
CA HIS A 117 -12.11 2.39 -8.25
C HIS A 117 -13.58 2.30 -7.88
N SER A 118 -14.49 2.39 -8.85
CA SER A 118 -15.93 2.21 -8.63
C SER A 118 -16.44 3.18 -7.55
N SER A 119 -17.02 2.71 -6.44
CA SER A 119 -17.40 3.60 -5.33
C SER A 119 -16.22 4.31 -4.65
N GLY A 120 -15.02 3.75 -4.74
CA GLY A 120 -13.79 4.44 -4.35
C GLY A 120 -13.51 5.64 -5.24
N ALA A 121 -13.80 5.55 -6.55
CA ALA A 121 -13.70 6.68 -7.47
C ALA A 121 -14.80 7.72 -7.20
N THR A 122 -16.01 7.26 -6.82
CA THR A 122 -17.13 8.13 -6.46
C THR A 122 -16.81 9.05 -5.29
N VAL A 123 -16.12 8.57 -4.26
CA VAL A 123 -15.84 9.38 -3.07
C VAL A 123 -14.62 10.30 -3.23
N LEU A 124 -13.87 10.22 -4.35
CA LEU A 124 -12.68 11.05 -4.54
C LEU A 124 -12.97 12.55 -4.54
N PRO A 125 -14.00 13.08 -5.24
CA PRO A 125 -14.28 14.51 -5.21
C PRO A 125 -14.62 15.03 -3.81
N ASP A 126 -15.32 14.23 -3.00
CA ASP A 126 -15.63 14.56 -1.60
C ASP A 126 -14.37 14.53 -0.73
N MET A 127 -13.50 13.53 -0.94
CA MET A 127 -12.22 13.43 -0.26
C MET A 127 -11.30 14.61 -0.59
N VAL A 128 -11.25 15.04 -1.86
CA VAL A 128 -10.52 16.24 -2.31
C VAL A 128 -11.08 17.49 -1.61
N ALA A 129 -12.40 17.67 -1.58
CA ALA A 129 -13.03 18.81 -0.94
C ALA A 129 -12.71 18.86 0.56
N ARG A 130 -12.83 17.73 1.26
CA ARG A 130 -12.51 17.62 2.69
C ARG A 130 -11.05 17.92 3.00
N LEU A 131 -10.12 17.33 2.25
CA LEU A 131 -8.69 17.59 2.38
C LEU A 131 -8.36 19.06 2.14
N SER A 132 -9.03 19.70 1.19
CA SER A 132 -8.89 21.13 0.89
C SER A 132 -9.34 22.02 2.03
N GLN A 133 -10.48 21.70 2.66
CA GLN A 133 -10.98 22.41 3.84
C GLN A 133 -10.01 22.31 5.03
N GLN A 134 -9.23 21.23 5.10
CA GLN A 134 -8.23 21.00 6.15
C GLN A 134 -6.83 21.54 5.82
N GLY A 135 -6.68 22.27 4.70
CA GLY A 135 -5.41 22.86 4.29
C GLY A 135 -4.39 21.85 3.74
N ALA A 136 -4.83 20.65 3.37
CA ALA A 136 -3.99 19.57 2.84
C ALA A 136 -4.33 19.33 1.36
N PRO A 137 -3.82 20.12 0.40
CA PRO A 137 -4.19 19.99 -1.00
C PRO A 137 -3.75 18.64 -1.59
N VAL A 138 -4.60 18.07 -2.44
CA VAL A 138 -4.27 16.85 -3.19
C VAL A 138 -3.38 17.22 -4.36
N LYS A 139 -2.30 16.46 -4.60
CA LYS A 139 -1.43 16.71 -5.76
C LYS A 139 -1.95 16.04 -7.02
N LEU A 140 -2.43 14.81 -6.89
CA LEU A 140 -2.99 13.99 -7.96
C LEU A 140 -4.16 13.15 -7.43
N ALA A 141 -5.26 13.13 -8.18
CA ALA A 141 -6.36 12.20 -7.95
C ALA A 141 -6.69 11.46 -9.25
N ILE A 142 -6.86 10.15 -9.18
CA ILE A 142 -7.21 9.31 -10.33
C ILE A 142 -8.46 8.48 -10.03
N GLY A 143 -9.55 8.79 -10.72
CA GLY A 143 -10.77 7.99 -10.70
C GLY A 143 -10.75 6.91 -11.77
N LEU A 144 -11.07 5.67 -11.36
CA LEU A 144 -11.26 4.52 -12.23
C LEU A 144 -12.74 4.12 -12.21
N ASP A 145 -13.49 4.67 -13.15
CA ASP A 145 -14.87 4.37 -13.48
C ASP A 145 -15.84 4.47 -12.29
N SER A 146 -16.14 5.71 -11.86
CA SER A 146 -17.13 5.99 -10.81
C SER A 146 -18.49 5.38 -11.11
N VAL A 147 -19.19 4.90 -10.08
CA VAL A 147 -20.56 4.36 -10.20
C VAL A 147 -21.65 5.42 -10.11
N PHE A 148 -21.28 6.65 -9.73
CA PHE A 148 -22.20 7.79 -9.70
C PHE A 148 -21.58 8.99 -10.40
N ARG A 149 -22.46 9.87 -10.89
CA ARG A 149 -22.07 11.21 -11.34
C ARG A 149 -21.58 12.01 -10.15
N THR A 150 -20.47 12.69 -10.33
CA THR A 150 -19.82 13.46 -9.26
C THR A 150 -19.36 14.82 -9.78
N SER A 151 -19.22 15.77 -8.86
CA SER A 151 -18.73 17.11 -9.16
C SER A 151 -17.47 17.41 -8.35
N LEU A 152 -16.47 17.99 -8.99
CA LEU A 152 -15.17 18.27 -8.38
C LEU A 152 -15.07 19.72 -7.91
N SER A 153 -14.66 19.89 -6.66
CA SER A 153 -14.34 21.17 -6.03
C SER A 153 -13.08 21.04 -5.18
N GLY A 154 -12.57 22.15 -4.66
CA GLY A 154 -11.38 22.14 -3.80
C GLY A 154 -10.07 22.18 -4.58
N ARG A 155 -8.98 21.94 -3.88
CA ARG A 155 -7.59 22.09 -4.32
C ARG A 155 -7.00 20.74 -4.69
N VAL A 156 -6.87 20.51 -5.99
CA VAL A 156 -6.26 19.29 -6.55
C VAL A 156 -5.37 19.66 -7.72
N GLY A 157 -4.08 19.34 -7.68
CA GLY A 157 -3.17 19.73 -8.79
C GLY A 157 -3.65 19.21 -10.15
N ARG A 158 -3.90 17.90 -10.23
CA ARG A 158 -4.52 17.25 -11.39
C ARG A 158 -5.48 16.16 -10.94
N TYR A 159 -6.68 16.16 -11.51
CA TYR A 159 -7.66 15.08 -11.37
C TYR A 159 -7.85 14.42 -12.73
N VAL A 160 -7.62 13.11 -12.82
CA VAL A 160 -7.85 12.32 -14.04
C VAL A 160 -9.01 11.36 -13.77
N ASN A 161 -10.09 11.49 -14.53
CA ASN A 161 -11.23 10.58 -14.50
C ASN A 161 -11.17 9.67 -15.71
N TYR A 162 -10.76 8.42 -15.51
CA TYR A 162 -10.92 7.37 -16.51
C TYR A 162 -12.32 6.78 -16.36
N TYR A 163 -13.16 6.93 -17.39
CA TYR A 163 -14.56 6.47 -17.33
C TYR A 163 -14.92 5.65 -18.56
N ILE A 164 -15.90 4.77 -18.42
CA ILE A 164 -16.41 3.91 -19.48
C ILE A 164 -17.77 4.48 -19.92
N GLY A 165 -17.75 5.33 -20.94
CA GLY A 165 -18.93 6.11 -21.35
C GLY A 165 -20.10 5.33 -21.93
N ASN A 166 -19.93 4.03 -22.18
CA ASN A 166 -21.00 3.09 -22.56
C ASN A 166 -21.44 2.18 -21.39
N GLY A 167 -21.01 2.48 -20.17
CA GLY A 167 -21.39 1.80 -18.93
C GLY A 167 -22.03 2.77 -17.92
N ASN A 168 -21.79 2.56 -16.62
CA ASN A 168 -22.29 3.43 -15.54
C ASN A 168 -21.45 4.71 -15.35
N GLY A 169 -20.27 4.79 -15.99
CA GLY A 169 -19.32 5.87 -15.81
C GLY A 169 -19.66 7.10 -16.65
N GLU A 170 -19.54 8.28 -16.05
CA GLU A 170 -19.81 9.58 -16.67
C GLU A 170 -18.63 10.54 -16.42
N PRO A 171 -18.48 11.61 -17.22
CA PRO A 171 -17.52 12.66 -16.94
C PRO A 171 -17.78 13.29 -15.55
N VAL A 172 -16.71 13.52 -14.81
CA VAL A 172 -16.75 14.35 -13.60
C VAL A 172 -16.98 15.80 -14.04
N ALA A 173 -17.89 16.49 -13.36
CA ALA A 173 -18.19 17.89 -13.65
C ALA A 173 -17.32 18.82 -12.78
N PRO A 174 -16.60 19.81 -13.34
CA PRO A 174 -15.94 20.81 -12.52
C PRO A 174 -16.96 21.78 -11.91
N THR A 175 -16.71 22.23 -10.68
CA THR A 175 -17.46 23.32 -10.05
C THR A 175 -16.68 24.64 -10.11
N LYS A 176 -17.33 25.77 -9.82
CA LYS A 176 -16.65 27.08 -9.68
C LYS A 176 -15.59 27.10 -8.58
N GLY A 177 -15.66 26.19 -7.60
CA GLY A 177 -14.73 26.08 -6.49
C GLY A 177 -13.54 25.16 -6.76
N LEU A 178 -13.34 24.70 -8.00
CA LEU A 178 -12.18 23.90 -8.38
C LEU A 178 -10.94 24.78 -8.53
N HIS A 179 -9.89 24.43 -7.80
CA HIS A 179 -8.55 24.97 -7.94
C HIS A 179 -7.61 23.88 -8.43
N GLY A 180 -7.44 23.82 -9.75
CA GLY A 180 -6.56 22.87 -10.43
C GLY A 180 -7.10 22.42 -11.78
N THR A 181 -6.72 21.22 -12.20
CA THR A 181 -7.09 20.67 -13.51
C THR A 181 -7.92 19.39 -13.38
N LEU A 182 -8.87 19.23 -14.29
CA LEU A 182 -9.71 18.03 -14.43
C LEU A 182 -9.64 17.54 -15.87
N GLU A 183 -9.26 16.28 -16.04
CA GLU A 183 -9.25 15.58 -17.31
C GLU A 183 -10.23 14.42 -17.26
N ASN A 184 -11.16 14.35 -18.21
CA ASN A 184 -12.08 13.23 -18.39
C ASN A 184 -11.61 12.42 -19.60
N VAL A 185 -11.23 11.16 -19.39
CA VAL A 185 -10.71 10.26 -20.42
C VAL A 185 -11.64 9.07 -20.57
N ASN A 186 -12.36 9.00 -21.70
CA ASN A 186 -13.17 7.84 -22.01
C ASN A 186 -12.27 6.68 -22.44
N VAL A 187 -12.34 5.55 -21.74
CA VAL A 187 -11.52 4.36 -21.99
C VAL A 187 -12.32 3.17 -22.51
N SER A 188 -13.57 3.40 -22.94
CA SER A 188 -14.44 2.35 -23.48
C SER A 188 -13.90 1.65 -24.74
N ASN A 189 -12.95 2.26 -25.44
CA ASN A 189 -12.31 1.71 -26.64
C ASN A 189 -11.09 0.82 -26.35
N ILE A 190 -10.66 0.68 -25.10
CA ILE A 190 -9.51 -0.15 -24.73
C ILE A 190 -9.97 -1.61 -24.62
N PRO A 191 -9.42 -2.56 -25.41
CA PRO A 191 -9.80 -3.96 -25.33
C PRO A 191 -9.62 -4.54 -23.92
N GLY A 192 -10.63 -5.28 -23.44
CA GLY A 192 -10.60 -5.92 -22.12
C GLY A 192 -10.84 -4.99 -20.93
N VAL A 193 -11.03 -3.68 -21.17
CA VAL A 193 -11.40 -2.72 -20.12
C VAL A 193 -12.93 -2.68 -19.96
N GLY A 194 -13.37 -3.00 -18.76
CA GLY A 194 -14.75 -2.91 -18.28
C GLY A 194 -14.76 -2.43 -16.82
N HIS A 195 -15.93 -2.14 -16.27
CA HIS A 195 -16.05 -1.60 -14.91
C HIS A 195 -15.28 -2.43 -13.86
N LEU A 196 -15.35 -3.76 -13.95
CA LEU A 196 -14.71 -4.68 -13.02
C LEU A 196 -13.25 -5.05 -13.39
N THR A 197 -12.77 -4.66 -14.57
CA THR A 197 -11.45 -5.05 -15.10
C THR A 197 -10.54 -3.86 -15.40
N ILE A 198 -11.04 -2.63 -15.34
CA ILE A 198 -10.27 -1.41 -15.62
C ILE A 198 -9.00 -1.34 -14.78
N GLU A 199 -9.07 -1.68 -13.49
CA GLU A 199 -7.91 -1.68 -12.59
C GLU A 199 -6.95 -2.86 -12.84
N LYS A 200 -7.42 -3.95 -13.47
CA LYS A 200 -6.62 -5.15 -13.78
C LYS A 200 -5.87 -5.00 -15.08
N SER A 201 -6.36 -4.12 -15.96
CA SER A 201 -5.75 -3.86 -17.26
C SER A 201 -4.34 -3.31 -17.07
N GLU A 202 -3.34 -4.01 -17.61
CA GLU A 202 -1.94 -3.58 -17.55
C GLU A 202 -1.73 -2.22 -18.22
N ILE A 203 -2.50 -1.91 -19.26
CA ILE A 203 -2.47 -0.60 -19.92
C ILE A 203 -2.90 0.48 -18.92
N MET A 204 -3.97 0.24 -18.17
CA MET A 204 -4.47 1.19 -17.19
C MET A 204 -3.54 1.29 -15.97
N GLN A 205 -3.04 0.16 -15.44
CA GLN A 205 -2.07 0.19 -14.35
C GLN A 205 -0.82 0.98 -14.72
N ARG A 206 -0.29 0.80 -15.94
CA ARG A 206 0.87 1.57 -16.41
C ARG A 206 0.58 3.06 -16.49
N ARG A 207 -0.61 3.47 -16.94
CA ARG A 207 -1.02 4.88 -16.97
C ARG A 207 -1.10 5.47 -15.56
N VAL A 208 -1.77 4.77 -14.63
CA VAL A 208 -1.88 5.19 -13.23
C VAL A 208 -0.50 5.34 -12.59
N ILE A 209 0.37 4.33 -12.74
CA ILE A 209 1.71 4.36 -12.14
C ILE A 209 2.57 5.44 -12.78
N ALA A 210 2.53 5.63 -14.09
CA ALA A 210 3.29 6.69 -14.77
C ALA A 210 2.88 8.10 -14.28
N ASP A 211 1.59 8.32 -14.05
CA ASP A 211 1.08 9.57 -13.51
C ASP A 211 1.54 9.81 -12.07
N ILE A 212 1.58 8.76 -11.25
CA ILE A 212 2.11 8.82 -9.88
C ILE A 212 3.62 9.08 -9.91
N ASP A 213 4.38 8.36 -10.73
CA ASP A 213 5.82 8.53 -10.90
C ASP A 213 6.18 9.95 -11.35
N ALA A 214 5.40 10.54 -12.25
CA ALA A 214 5.59 11.92 -12.69
C ALA A 214 5.45 12.93 -11.54
N VAL A 215 4.53 12.68 -10.60
CA VAL A 215 4.35 13.51 -9.40
C VAL A 215 5.48 13.28 -8.39
N VAL A 216 5.81 12.02 -8.13
CA VAL A 216 6.73 11.59 -7.07
C VAL A 216 8.18 11.88 -7.44
N PHE A 217 8.58 11.61 -8.69
CA PHE A 217 9.97 11.69 -9.15
C PHE A 217 10.22 12.82 -10.16
N GLY A 218 9.18 13.34 -10.82
CA GLY A 218 9.29 14.41 -11.82
C GLY A 218 9.67 15.78 -11.25
N SER A 219 9.74 15.92 -9.92
CA SER A 219 10.15 17.15 -9.23
C SER A 219 11.64 17.17 -8.84
N ARG A 220 12.53 16.47 -9.57
CA ARG A 220 13.95 16.86 -9.52
C ARG A 220 14.09 18.20 -10.25
N PRO A 221 14.59 19.26 -9.60
CA PRO A 221 15.02 20.44 -10.34
C PRO A 221 15.98 19.95 -11.42
N ARG A 222 15.74 20.34 -12.68
CA ARG A 222 16.77 20.26 -13.70
C ARG A 222 17.94 21.06 -13.13
N GLN A 223 18.96 20.37 -12.61
CA GLN A 223 20.21 20.99 -12.23
C GLN A 223 20.62 21.75 -13.49
N ALA A 224 20.54 23.08 -13.44
CA ALA A 224 20.91 23.90 -14.57
C ALA A 224 22.36 23.51 -14.86
N SER A 225 22.59 22.83 -16.00
CA SER A 225 23.94 22.59 -16.48
C SER A 225 24.58 23.96 -16.53
N ALA A 226 25.52 24.21 -15.62
CA ALA A 226 26.32 25.41 -15.61
C ALA A 226 26.95 25.49 -17.01
N ALA A 227 26.58 26.54 -17.76
CA ALA A 227 27.26 26.85 -19.00
C ALA A 227 28.76 26.98 -18.68
N PRO A 228 29.66 26.42 -19.51
CA PRO A 228 31.07 26.60 -19.28
C PRO A 228 31.39 28.09 -19.38
N ALA A 229 32.06 28.61 -18.35
CA ALA A 229 32.58 29.96 -18.35
C ALA A 229 33.53 30.11 -19.55
N VAL A 230 33.18 30.98 -20.48
CA VAL A 230 34.11 31.46 -21.50
C VAL A 230 35.06 32.42 -20.80
N THR A 231 36.28 31.95 -20.51
CA THR A 231 37.39 32.82 -20.14
C THR A 231 37.91 33.51 -21.41
N GLN A 232 38.23 34.79 -21.24
CA GLN A 232 38.69 35.76 -22.24
C GLN A 232 39.85 35.27 -23.10
#